data_AF-A0A427YHH6-F1
#
_entry.id   AF-A0A427YHH6-F1
#
_cell.length_a   1.000
_cell.length_b   1.000
_cell.length_c   1.000
_cell.angle_alpha   90.00
_cell.angle_beta   90.00
_cell.angle_gamma   90.00
#
_symmetry.space_group_name_H-M   'P 1'
#
loop_
_entity.id
_entity.type
_entity.pdbx_description
1 polymer ?
#
loop_
_entity_poly.entity_id
_entity_poly.type
_entity_poly.pdbx_seq_one_letter_code
_entity_poly.pdbx_strand_id
1 'polypeptide(L)'
;MTLQSSPAPDIAASADARGRGNDWYRQGNMNLAESAYQEAMTLAPDDPLPHSNLAAVYFELGQYAKFAARHKTHLRLAKAPLFSNKFEESGAVLSEVTSEDTRKGLQASLSRVSHIPCSKEGRDSTRKKLLDTVPRYKPLLQTEPEYYSVVHDDAATVIPEDLLATSQPQIVCLLGGIGDARNLLATIFLTVLLEMSPQVALGNRRSYHFTLVDLKPAVFARDLLIFRLRFELAITSRQDPAAAEEIEVTLAYLFAAQVMPKWVSNQLQACISVVLEDLRDSTRIVLGIFYIPEPARERIIRVLLQWT
;
A
#
# COMPACT_ATOMS: atom_id res chain seq x y z
N MET A 1 -27.51 -14.51 -48.05
CA MET A 1 -27.65 -13.93 -46.69
C MET A 1 -26.56 -12.88 -46.54
N THR A 2 -26.93 -11.61 -46.67
CA THR A 2 -26.04 -10.46 -46.44
C THR A 2 -25.74 -10.34 -44.95
N LEU A 3 -24.46 -10.43 -44.58
CA LEU A 3 -23.97 -10.07 -43.25
C LEU A 3 -24.21 -8.57 -43.05
N GLN A 4 -25.20 -8.22 -42.23
CA GLN A 4 -25.34 -6.86 -41.72
C GLN A 4 -24.15 -6.59 -40.79
N SER A 5 -23.26 -5.68 -41.22
CA SER A 5 -22.23 -5.11 -40.36
C SER A 5 -22.89 -4.37 -39.20
N SER A 6 -22.52 -4.68 -37.96
CA SER A 6 -22.93 -3.91 -36.79
C SER A 6 -22.62 -2.41 -36.99
N PRO A 7 -23.50 -1.49 -36.58
CA PRO A 7 -23.25 -0.06 -36.72
C PRO A 7 -22.00 0.34 -35.94
N ALA A 8 -21.25 1.30 -36.47
CA ALA A 8 -20.09 1.87 -35.79
C ALA A 8 -20.49 2.47 -34.43
N PRO A 9 -19.64 2.37 -33.38
CA PRO A 9 -19.98 2.83 -32.05
C PRO A 9 -20.23 4.35 -32.02
N ASP A 10 -21.33 4.77 -31.39
CA ASP A 10 -21.69 6.17 -31.19
C ASP A 10 -21.23 6.63 -29.81
N ILE A 11 -20.00 7.13 -29.77
CA ILE A 11 -19.32 7.55 -28.54
C ILE A 11 -20.02 8.75 -27.89
N ALA A 12 -20.57 9.67 -28.69
CA ALA A 12 -21.24 10.86 -28.17
C ALA A 12 -22.58 10.49 -27.53
N ALA A 13 -23.39 9.67 -28.21
CA ALA A 13 -24.65 9.20 -27.65
C ALA A 13 -24.43 8.31 -26.42
N SER A 14 -23.37 7.49 -26.40
CA SER A 14 -22.98 6.71 -25.22
C SER A 14 -22.61 7.60 -24.02
N ALA A 15 -21.85 8.67 -24.26
CA ALA A 15 -21.48 9.63 -23.21
C ALA A 15 -22.70 10.35 -22.63
N ASP A 16 -23.67 10.73 -23.47
CA ASP A 16 -24.93 11.35 -23.04
C ASP A 16 -25.79 10.38 -22.23
N ALA A 17 -25.93 9.13 -22.69
CA ALA A 17 -26.65 8.08 -21.96
C ALA A 17 -26.01 7.79 -20.59
N ARG A 18 -24.66 7.74 -20.54
CA ARG A 18 -23.92 7.61 -19.28
C ARG A 18 -24.11 8.83 -18.37
N GLY A 19 -24.15 10.04 -18.93
CA GLY A 19 -24.45 11.27 -18.21
C GLY A 19 -25.82 11.20 -17.52
N ARG A 20 -26.86 10.81 -18.26
CA ARG A 20 -28.20 10.58 -17.71
C ARG A 20 -28.20 9.52 -16.61
N GLY A 21 -27.48 8.42 -16.81
CA GLY A 21 -27.35 7.37 -15.80
C GLY A 21 -26.73 7.89 -14.49
N ASN A 22 -25.71 8.75 -14.58
CA ASN A 22 -25.08 9.38 -13.41
C ASN A 22 -26.06 10.28 -12.66
N ASP A 23 -26.89 11.03 -13.37
CA ASP A 23 -27.88 11.92 -12.77
C ASP A 23 -28.96 11.13 -12.02
N TRP A 24 -29.46 10.04 -12.63
CA TRP A 24 -30.40 9.12 -11.96
C TRP A 24 -29.79 8.42 -10.75
N TYR A 25 -28.51 8.04 -10.85
CA TYR A 25 -27.77 7.43 -9.74
C TYR A 25 -27.69 8.36 -8.53
N ARG A 26 -27.33 9.63 -8.75
CA ARG A 26 -27.25 10.64 -7.67
C ARG A 26 -28.62 10.93 -7.03
N GLN A 27 -29.70 10.75 -7.78
CA GLN A 27 -31.07 10.88 -7.29
C GLN A 27 -31.58 9.61 -6.57
N GLY A 28 -30.80 8.53 -6.51
CA GLY A 28 -31.20 7.26 -5.92
C GLY A 28 -32.15 6.41 -6.78
N ASN A 29 -32.44 6.86 -8.00
CA ASN A 29 -33.34 6.16 -8.93
C ASN A 29 -32.58 5.06 -9.69
N MET A 30 -32.25 3.99 -8.96
CA MET A 30 -31.35 2.93 -9.44
C MET A 30 -31.85 2.20 -10.69
N ASN A 31 -33.16 1.98 -10.85
CA ASN A 31 -33.72 1.32 -12.03
C ASN A 31 -33.57 2.17 -13.32
N LEU A 32 -33.70 3.50 -13.20
CA LEU A 32 -33.49 4.41 -14.33
C LEU A 32 -32.01 4.57 -14.66
N ALA A 33 -31.15 4.57 -13.64
CA ALA A 33 -29.71 4.54 -13.82
C ALA A 33 -29.26 3.26 -14.54
N GLU A 34 -29.78 2.10 -14.13
CA GLU A 34 -29.54 0.79 -14.79
C GLU A 34 -29.87 0.87 -16.29
N SER A 35 -31.07 1.33 -16.64
CA SER A 35 -31.51 1.43 -18.03
C SER A 35 -30.63 2.36 -18.87
N ALA A 36 -30.25 3.52 -18.34
CA ALA A 36 -29.41 4.49 -19.04
C ALA A 36 -27.96 4.00 -19.24
N TYR A 37 -27.40 3.26 -18.28
CA TYR A 37 -26.08 2.64 -18.46
C TYR A 37 -26.12 1.45 -19.42
N GLN A 38 -27.19 0.66 -19.43
CA GLN A 38 -27.37 -0.40 -20.43
C GLN A 38 -27.48 0.19 -21.85
N GLU A 39 -28.20 1.30 -22.01
CA GLU A 39 -28.25 2.06 -23.27
C GLU A 39 -26.85 2.50 -23.70
N ALA A 40 -26.08 3.14 -22.81
CA ALA A 40 -24.70 3.56 -23.08
C ALA A 40 -23.79 2.40 -23.49
N MET A 41 -23.98 1.21 -22.88
CA MET A 41 -23.27 -0.02 -23.24
C MET A 41 -23.63 -0.54 -24.63
N THR A 42 -24.88 -0.38 -25.09
CA THR A 42 -25.26 -0.77 -26.46
C THR A 42 -24.68 0.16 -27.52
N LEU A 43 -24.53 1.45 -27.19
CA LEU A 43 -24.05 2.49 -28.11
C LEU A 43 -22.53 2.48 -28.29
N ALA A 44 -21.78 2.15 -27.24
CA ALA A 44 -20.33 1.97 -27.29
C ALA A 44 -19.91 0.71 -26.49
N PRO A 45 -19.95 -0.48 -27.11
CA PRO A 45 -19.68 -1.74 -26.41
C PRO A 45 -18.26 -1.87 -25.85
N ASP A 46 -17.31 -1.07 -26.32
CA ASP A 46 -15.92 -1.12 -25.86
C ASP A 46 -15.58 -0.04 -24.81
N ASP A 47 -16.52 0.86 -24.46
CA ASP A 47 -16.33 1.84 -23.38
C ASP A 47 -16.42 1.16 -22.00
N PRO A 48 -15.36 1.17 -21.17
CA PRO A 48 -15.38 0.56 -19.84
C PRO A 48 -16.20 1.34 -18.80
N LEU A 49 -16.54 2.61 -19.04
CA LEU A 49 -17.15 3.48 -18.02
C LEU A 49 -18.60 3.10 -17.68
N PRO A 50 -19.53 2.91 -18.64
CA PRO A 50 -20.90 2.47 -18.35
C PRO A 50 -20.95 1.15 -17.57
N HIS A 51 -20.02 0.23 -17.86
CA HIS A 51 -19.90 -1.04 -17.13
C HIS A 51 -19.56 -0.84 -15.65
N SER A 52 -18.62 0.06 -15.34
CA SER A 52 -18.25 0.37 -13.95
C SER A 52 -19.38 1.06 -13.20
N ASN A 53 -20.18 1.88 -13.87
CA ASN A 53 -21.28 2.60 -13.24
C ASN A 53 -22.50 1.71 -13.00
N LEU A 54 -22.80 0.80 -13.93
CA LEU A 54 -23.81 -0.25 -13.73
C LEU A 54 -23.44 -1.21 -12.58
N ALA A 55 -22.15 -1.49 -12.44
CA ALA A 55 -21.60 -2.24 -11.31
C ALA A 55 -21.90 -1.58 -9.96
N ALA A 56 -21.79 -0.25 -9.88
CA ALA A 56 -22.17 0.50 -8.68
C ALA A 56 -23.68 0.39 -8.40
N VAL A 57 -24.53 0.51 -9.44
CA VAL A 57 -25.99 0.35 -9.31
C VAL A 57 -26.37 -1.01 -8.70
N TYR A 58 -25.81 -2.12 -9.22
CA TYR A 58 -26.10 -3.44 -8.68
C TYR A 58 -25.55 -3.67 -7.28
N PHE A 59 -24.45 -3.01 -6.93
CA PHE A 59 -23.91 -3.05 -5.58
C PHE A 59 -24.88 -2.40 -4.57
N GLU A 60 -25.38 -1.20 -4.89
CA GLU A 60 -26.35 -0.47 -4.06
C GLU A 60 -27.69 -1.23 -3.94
N LEU A 61 -28.10 -1.94 -4.99
CA LEU A 61 -29.31 -2.77 -4.99
C LEU A 61 -29.14 -4.15 -4.33
N GLY A 62 -27.92 -4.52 -3.92
CA GLY A 62 -27.61 -5.86 -3.39
C GLY A 62 -27.72 -7.00 -4.42
N GLN A 63 -27.77 -6.69 -5.71
CA GLN A 63 -27.99 -7.64 -6.82
C GLN A 63 -26.66 -8.13 -7.42
N TYR A 64 -25.78 -8.68 -6.59
CA TYR A 64 -24.42 -9.07 -6.99
C TYR A 64 -24.37 -10.13 -8.10
N ALA A 65 -25.42 -10.93 -8.28
CA ALA A 65 -25.49 -11.96 -9.32
C ALA A 65 -25.60 -11.38 -10.74
N LYS A 66 -26.17 -10.17 -10.92
CA LYS A 66 -26.34 -9.53 -12.25
C LYS A 66 -25.06 -8.91 -12.82
N PHE A 67 -23.96 -8.94 -12.06
CA PHE A 67 -22.67 -8.30 -12.34
C PHE A 67 -21.78 -9.10 -13.31
N ALA A 68 -22.15 -10.34 -13.64
CA ALA A 68 -21.28 -11.33 -14.29
C ALA A 68 -21.14 -11.18 -15.83
N ALA A 69 -20.87 -9.97 -16.35
CA ALA A 69 -20.89 -9.77 -17.81
C ALA A 69 -19.64 -9.18 -18.51
N ARG A 70 -18.52 -8.77 -17.86
CA ARG A 70 -17.26 -8.48 -18.61
C ARG A 70 -15.97 -8.30 -17.80
N HIS A 71 -14.85 -8.69 -18.42
CA HIS A 71 -13.42 -8.64 -18.05
C HIS A 71 -12.97 -8.17 -16.64
N LYS A 72 -13.04 -6.87 -16.30
CA LYS A 72 -12.50 -6.35 -15.00
C LYS A 72 -13.38 -6.72 -13.81
N THR A 73 -14.64 -7.01 -14.08
CA THR A 73 -15.76 -7.23 -13.18
C THR A 73 -15.76 -8.72 -12.75
N HIS A 74 -15.56 -9.64 -13.69
CA HIS A 74 -15.33 -11.07 -13.39
C HIS A 74 -14.07 -11.33 -12.57
N LEU A 75 -13.01 -10.54 -12.76
CA LEU A 75 -11.82 -10.66 -11.92
C LEU A 75 -12.13 -10.37 -10.44
N ARG A 76 -12.94 -9.34 -10.16
CA ARG A 76 -13.39 -9.04 -8.80
C ARG A 76 -14.29 -10.14 -8.26
N LEU A 77 -15.19 -10.69 -9.08
CA LEU A 77 -16.03 -11.84 -8.72
C LEU A 77 -15.25 -13.13 -8.51
N ALA A 78 -14.12 -13.35 -9.18
CA ALA A 78 -13.27 -14.52 -8.94
C ALA A 78 -12.39 -14.34 -7.69
N LYS A 79 -11.92 -13.12 -7.44
CA LYS A 79 -11.13 -12.76 -6.26
C LYS A 79 -11.93 -12.78 -4.96
N ALA A 80 -13.18 -12.32 -4.96
CA ALA A 80 -14.02 -12.30 -3.77
C ALA A 80 -14.20 -13.68 -3.09
N PRO A 81 -14.61 -14.76 -3.80
CA PRO A 81 -14.68 -16.10 -3.25
C PRO A 81 -13.28 -16.67 -2.95
N LEU A 82 -12.24 -16.33 -3.74
CA LEU A 82 -10.86 -16.71 -3.45
C LEU A 82 -10.43 -16.20 -2.05
N PHE A 83 -10.63 -14.91 -1.77
CA PHE A 83 -10.32 -14.30 -0.47
C PHE A 83 -11.24 -14.78 0.66
N SER A 84 -12.42 -15.29 0.33
CA SER A 84 -13.38 -15.86 1.29
C SER A 84 -13.16 -17.36 1.53
N ASN A 85 -12.06 -17.94 1.06
CA ASN A 85 -11.75 -19.38 1.13
C ASN A 85 -12.77 -20.30 0.43
N LYS A 86 -13.46 -19.79 -0.59
CA LYS A 86 -14.43 -20.54 -1.40
C LYS A 86 -13.83 -20.88 -2.76
N PHE A 87 -12.88 -21.81 -2.75
CA PHE A 87 -12.04 -22.09 -3.91
C PHE A 87 -12.79 -22.67 -5.11
N GLU A 88 -13.80 -23.52 -4.88
CA GLU A 88 -14.63 -24.07 -5.95
C GLU A 88 -15.47 -22.99 -6.65
N GLU A 89 -16.12 -22.12 -5.87
CA GLU A 89 -16.87 -20.96 -6.40
C GLU A 89 -15.93 -20.02 -7.18
N SER A 90 -14.71 -19.80 -6.68
CA SER A 90 -13.69 -19.00 -7.37
C SER A 90 -13.25 -19.63 -8.69
N GLY A 91 -13.04 -20.96 -8.72
CA GLY A 91 -12.66 -21.70 -9.93
C GLY A 91 -13.75 -21.68 -11.00
N ALA A 92 -15.01 -21.80 -10.60
CA ALA A 92 -16.15 -21.70 -11.52
C ALA A 92 -16.20 -20.31 -12.19
N VAL A 93 -16.14 -19.23 -11.40
CA VAL A 93 -16.14 -17.86 -11.92
C VAL A 93 -14.89 -17.56 -12.75
N LEU A 94 -13.73 -18.14 -12.40
CA LEU A 94 -12.49 -17.98 -13.15
C LEU A 94 -12.56 -18.61 -14.56
N SER A 95 -13.33 -19.67 -14.74
CA SER A 95 -13.51 -20.30 -16.06
C SER A 95 -14.30 -19.41 -17.03
N GLU A 96 -15.09 -18.48 -16.52
CA GLU A 96 -15.84 -17.47 -17.28
C GLU A 96 -15.01 -16.21 -17.60
N VAL A 97 -13.79 -16.09 -17.07
CA VAL A 97 -12.91 -14.92 -17.32
C VAL A 97 -12.28 -15.03 -18.72
N THR A 98 -12.60 -14.07 -19.58
CA THR A 98 -12.13 -13.99 -20.97
C THR A 98 -10.66 -13.55 -21.14
N SER A 99 -10.03 -12.90 -20.15
CA SER A 99 -8.61 -12.50 -20.22
C SER A 99 -7.70 -13.68 -19.91
N GLU A 100 -6.88 -14.08 -20.88
CA GLU A 100 -5.96 -15.19 -20.71
C GLU A 100 -4.85 -14.92 -19.69
N ASP A 101 -4.18 -13.77 -19.75
CA ASP A 101 -3.11 -13.41 -18.79
C ASP A 101 -3.64 -13.35 -17.34
N THR A 102 -4.81 -12.73 -17.16
CA THR A 102 -5.45 -12.62 -15.85
C THR A 102 -5.89 -13.99 -15.33
N ARG A 103 -6.46 -14.82 -16.21
CA ARG A 103 -6.90 -16.17 -15.87
C ARG A 103 -5.71 -17.04 -15.44
N LYS A 104 -4.60 -17.00 -16.17
CA LYS A 104 -3.37 -17.75 -15.83
C LYS A 104 -2.82 -17.35 -14.46
N GLY A 105 -2.74 -16.05 -14.17
CA GLY A 105 -2.26 -15.55 -12.87
C GLY A 105 -3.13 -16.03 -11.70
N LEU A 106 -4.46 -15.87 -11.80
CA LEU A 106 -5.37 -16.30 -10.73
C LEU A 106 -5.46 -17.84 -10.61
N GLN A 107 -5.36 -18.55 -11.74
CA GLN A 107 -5.39 -20.02 -11.76
C GLN A 107 -4.17 -20.61 -11.05
N ALA A 108 -2.99 -19.99 -11.20
CA ALA A 108 -1.78 -20.34 -10.46
C ALA A 108 -1.93 -20.06 -8.96
N SER A 109 -2.58 -18.96 -8.57
CA SER A 109 -2.89 -18.70 -7.15
C SER A 109 -3.89 -19.73 -6.60
N LEU A 110 -4.95 -20.04 -7.34
CA LEU A 110 -5.98 -20.98 -6.92
C LEU A 110 -5.41 -22.39 -6.77
N SER A 111 -4.55 -22.85 -7.69
CA SER A 111 -3.90 -24.16 -7.58
C SER A 111 -2.99 -24.23 -6.37
N ARG A 112 -2.16 -23.20 -6.13
CA ARG A 112 -1.31 -23.11 -4.93
C ARG A 112 -2.13 -23.21 -3.64
N VAL A 113 -3.27 -22.50 -3.59
CA VAL A 113 -4.12 -22.45 -2.40
C VAL A 113 -5.00 -23.70 -2.24
N SER A 114 -5.43 -24.33 -3.33
CA SER A 114 -6.23 -25.57 -3.29
C SER A 114 -5.45 -26.76 -2.71
N HIS A 115 -4.13 -26.72 -2.79
CA HIS A 115 -3.25 -27.71 -2.17
C HIS A 115 -2.91 -27.38 -0.71
N ILE A 116 -3.29 -26.20 -0.19
CA ILE A 116 -3.16 -25.92 1.24
C ILE A 116 -4.23 -26.73 1.96
N PRO A 117 -3.86 -27.71 2.79
CA PRO A 117 -4.84 -28.48 3.54
C PRO A 117 -5.60 -27.55 4.48
N CYS A 118 -6.84 -27.19 4.11
CA CYS A 118 -7.76 -26.56 5.04
C CYS A 118 -8.32 -27.67 5.93
N SER A 119 -7.56 -28.07 6.97
CA SER A 119 -8.10 -29.02 7.94
C SER A 119 -9.31 -28.36 8.60
N LYS A 120 -10.50 -28.91 8.34
CA LYS A 120 -11.69 -28.60 9.15
C LYS A 120 -11.46 -29.10 10.58
N GLU A 121 -10.73 -30.20 10.71
CA GLU A 121 -10.23 -30.73 11.97
C GLU A 121 -9.28 -29.73 12.62
N GLY A 122 -9.59 -29.39 13.86
CA GLY A 122 -8.81 -28.44 14.63
C GLY A 122 -9.06 -26.98 14.27
N ARG A 123 -10.02 -26.60 13.41
CA ARG A 123 -10.35 -25.19 13.18
C ARG A 123 -10.71 -24.47 14.48
N ASP A 124 -11.54 -25.08 15.32
CA ASP A 124 -11.91 -24.51 16.62
C ASP A 124 -10.76 -24.52 17.62
N SER A 125 -9.93 -25.57 17.60
CA SER A 125 -8.71 -25.67 18.42
C SER A 125 -7.68 -24.62 18.03
N THR A 126 -7.43 -24.43 16.73
CA THR A 126 -6.54 -23.42 16.17
C THR A 126 -7.09 -22.01 16.39
N ARG A 127 -8.40 -21.80 16.21
CA ARG A 127 -9.06 -20.54 16.55
C ARG A 127 -8.92 -20.22 18.02
N LYS A 128 -9.13 -21.20 18.90
CA LYS A 128 -8.94 -21.05 20.34
C LYS A 128 -7.48 -20.72 20.67
N LYS A 129 -6.51 -21.48 20.14
CA LYS A 129 -5.09 -21.19 20.27
C LYS A 129 -4.76 -19.77 19.81
N LEU A 130 -5.28 -19.34 18.67
CA LEU A 130 -5.02 -18.01 18.11
C LEU A 130 -5.67 -16.90 18.97
N LEU A 131 -6.88 -17.11 19.47
CA LEU A 131 -7.53 -16.17 20.40
C LEU A 131 -6.86 -16.11 21.77
N ASP A 132 -6.19 -17.19 22.20
CA ASP A 132 -5.43 -17.28 23.44
C ASP A 132 -4.01 -16.71 23.29
N THR A 133 -3.37 -16.88 22.13
CA THR A 133 -1.97 -16.46 21.91
C THR A 133 -1.82 -15.07 21.31
N VAL A 134 -2.81 -14.60 20.54
CA VAL A 134 -2.76 -13.25 19.95
C VAL A 134 -3.26 -12.25 21.00
N PRO A 135 -2.45 -11.27 21.40
CA PRO A 135 -2.89 -10.22 22.32
C PRO A 135 -4.09 -9.48 21.73
N ARG A 136 -5.25 -9.60 22.37
CA ARG A 136 -6.47 -8.89 21.95
C ARG A 136 -6.49 -7.42 22.35
N TYR A 137 -5.67 -7.09 23.34
CA TYR A 137 -5.52 -5.75 23.88
C TYR A 137 -4.03 -5.42 23.92
N LYS A 138 -3.71 -4.17 23.63
CA LYS A 138 -2.36 -3.66 23.83
C LYS A 138 -2.05 -3.67 25.34
N PRO A 139 -0.82 -4.01 25.75
CA PRO A 139 -0.44 -4.02 27.15
C PRO A 139 -0.55 -2.63 27.81
N LEU A 140 -0.54 -1.55 27.00
CA LEU A 140 -0.81 -0.18 27.44
C LEU A 140 -2.01 0.42 26.68
N LEU A 141 -2.87 1.14 27.42
CA LEU A 141 -3.91 1.99 26.84
C LEU A 141 -3.26 3.15 26.08
N GLN A 142 -3.69 3.36 24.83
CA GLN A 142 -3.17 4.42 23.97
C GLN A 142 -3.88 5.74 24.27
N THR A 143 -3.12 6.81 24.50
CA THR A 143 -3.63 8.18 24.53
C THR A 143 -3.56 8.86 23.16
N GLU A 144 -2.76 8.31 22.24
CA GLU A 144 -2.49 8.88 20.92
C GLU A 144 -2.82 7.85 19.82
N PRO A 145 -3.54 8.24 18.76
CA PRO A 145 -3.89 7.33 17.66
C PRO A 145 -2.64 6.92 16.87
N GLU A 146 -2.59 5.65 16.48
CA GLU A 146 -1.54 5.11 15.61
C GLU A 146 -1.46 5.83 14.27
N TYR A 147 -0.28 5.77 13.63
CA TYR A 147 -0.13 6.23 12.26
C TYR A 147 -0.62 5.15 11.30
N TYR A 148 -1.54 5.51 10.42
CA TYR A 148 -1.93 4.72 9.27
C TYR A 148 -1.48 5.47 8.01
N SER A 149 -0.89 4.74 7.06
CA SER A 149 -0.50 5.27 5.76
C SER A 149 -1.75 5.60 4.94
N VAL A 150 -2.33 6.78 5.13
CA VAL A 150 -3.50 7.27 4.38
C VAL A 150 -3.06 8.47 3.54
N VAL A 151 -2.27 8.22 2.49
CA VAL A 151 -1.76 9.25 1.57
C VAL A 151 -1.69 8.68 0.13
N HIS A 152 -1.53 9.54 -0.88
CA HIS A 152 -1.27 9.16 -2.27
C HIS A 152 0.05 8.37 -2.42
N ASP A 153 0.14 7.51 -3.43
CA ASP A 153 1.28 6.63 -3.64
C ASP A 153 2.54 7.32 -4.20
N ASP A 154 2.40 8.53 -4.74
CA ASP A 154 3.50 9.25 -5.38
C ASP A 154 4.47 9.83 -4.35
N ALA A 155 5.75 9.46 -4.45
CA ALA A 155 6.83 10.07 -3.69
C ALA A 155 7.39 11.28 -4.46
N ALA A 156 7.49 12.43 -3.78
CA ALA A 156 7.99 13.67 -4.36
C ALA A 156 9.16 14.23 -3.55
N THR A 157 10.09 14.88 -4.24
CA THR A 157 11.17 15.66 -3.62
C THR A 157 10.64 17.00 -3.10
N VAL A 158 11.16 17.47 -1.97
CA VAL A 158 10.89 18.83 -1.47
C VAL A 158 11.87 19.88 -2.03
N ILE A 159 12.90 19.45 -2.76
CA ILE A 159 13.88 20.34 -3.39
C ILE A 159 13.38 20.71 -4.80
N PRO A 160 12.99 21.97 -5.05
CA PRO A 160 12.58 22.42 -6.38
C PRO A 160 13.77 22.58 -7.32
N GLU A 161 13.54 22.47 -8.62
CA GLU A 161 14.57 22.62 -9.66
C GLU A 161 15.29 23.98 -9.59
N ASP A 162 14.55 25.05 -9.29
CA ASP A 162 15.11 26.40 -9.14
C ASP A 162 16.18 26.46 -8.03
N LEU A 163 15.98 25.72 -6.94
CA LEU A 163 16.95 25.67 -5.84
C LEU A 163 18.20 24.89 -6.24
N LEU A 164 18.06 23.87 -7.10
CA LEU A 164 19.19 23.14 -7.68
C LEU A 164 20.01 24.02 -8.62
N ALA A 165 19.37 24.93 -9.35
CA ALA A 165 20.06 25.87 -10.24
C ALA A 165 20.92 26.91 -9.47
N THR A 166 20.67 27.13 -8.18
CA THR A 166 21.46 28.06 -7.37
C THR A 166 22.86 27.52 -7.05
N SER A 167 23.82 28.40 -6.80
CA SER A 167 25.17 28.05 -6.34
C SER A 167 25.28 27.95 -4.80
N GLN A 168 24.17 27.70 -4.09
CA GLN A 168 24.20 27.67 -2.63
C GLN A 168 24.96 26.44 -2.12
N PRO A 169 25.92 26.63 -1.18
CA PRO A 169 26.71 25.53 -0.63
C PRO A 169 25.93 24.66 0.37
N GLN A 170 24.79 25.16 0.86
CA GLN A 170 23.91 24.44 1.78
C GLN A 170 22.48 24.52 1.29
N ILE A 171 21.80 23.37 1.26
CA ILE A 171 20.37 23.26 1.01
C ILE A 171 19.68 22.82 2.29
N VAL A 172 18.70 23.60 2.74
CA VAL A 172 17.92 23.33 3.95
C VAL A 172 16.50 22.93 3.54
N CYS A 173 16.04 21.78 4.02
CA CYS A 173 14.75 21.20 3.72
C CYS A 173 13.93 21.06 5.00
N LEU A 174 12.70 21.59 5.01
CA LEU A 174 11.72 21.34 6.06
C LEU A 174 10.66 20.38 5.53
N LEU A 175 10.46 19.26 6.21
CA LEU A 175 9.38 18.32 5.91
C LEU A 175 8.41 18.28 7.08
N GLY A 176 7.23 18.89 6.89
CA GLY A 176 6.12 18.85 7.82
C GLY A 176 5.12 17.74 7.46
N GLY A 177 4.66 16.98 8.46
CA GLY A 177 3.82 15.81 8.23
C GLY A 177 4.61 14.72 7.50
N ILE A 178 5.72 14.27 8.10
CA ILE A 178 6.66 13.35 7.46
C ILE A 178 5.99 12.03 7.05
N GLY A 179 4.94 11.64 7.76
CA GLY A 179 4.12 10.50 7.37
C GLY A 179 4.93 9.21 7.40
N ASP A 180 5.14 8.58 6.25
CA ASP A 180 5.99 7.38 6.09
C ASP A 180 7.37 7.66 5.49
N ALA A 181 7.80 8.92 5.60
CA ALA A 181 9.08 9.40 5.11
C ALA A 181 9.31 9.16 3.61
N ARG A 182 8.29 8.82 2.80
CA ARG A 182 8.48 8.58 1.35
C ARG A 182 9.09 9.79 0.64
N ASN A 183 8.63 11.00 0.99
CA ASN A 183 9.12 12.24 0.40
C ASN A 183 10.54 12.56 0.90
N LEU A 184 10.86 12.22 2.15
CA LEU A 184 12.22 12.33 2.67
C LEU A 184 13.16 11.37 1.95
N LEU A 185 12.78 10.11 1.79
CA LEU A 185 13.58 9.11 1.07
C LEU A 185 13.77 9.51 -0.40
N ALA A 186 12.73 9.99 -1.07
CA ALA A 186 12.83 10.51 -2.44
C ALA A 186 13.77 11.72 -2.51
N THR A 187 13.67 12.64 -1.55
CA THR A 187 14.55 13.81 -1.48
C THR A 187 16.00 13.40 -1.23
N ILE A 188 16.27 12.52 -0.26
CA ILE A 188 17.62 11.99 0.02
C ILE A 188 18.17 11.29 -1.23
N PHE A 189 17.38 10.46 -1.89
CA PHE A 189 17.79 9.77 -3.11
C PHE A 189 18.19 10.75 -4.22
N LEU A 190 17.41 11.82 -4.43
CA LEU A 190 17.77 12.89 -5.36
C LEU A 190 19.10 13.55 -4.98
N THR A 191 19.32 13.87 -3.70
CA THR A 191 20.59 14.48 -3.27
C THR A 191 21.79 13.57 -3.56
N VAL A 192 21.65 12.26 -3.36
CA VAL A 192 22.70 11.29 -3.68
C VAL A 192 22.98 11.26 -5.18
N LEU A 193 21.93 11.22 -6.03
CA LEU A 193 22.10 11.23 -7.49
C LEU A 193 22.83 12.48 -7.99
N LEU A 194 22.48 13.65 -7.45
CA LEU A 194 23.11 14.92 -7.80
C LEU A 194 24.61 14.92 -7.43
N GLU A 195 24.94 14.45 -6.24
CA GLU A 195 26.32 14.39 -5.74
C GLU A 195 27.17 13.30 -6.42
N MET A 196 26.52 12.28 -7.02
CA MET A 196 27.18 11.29 -7.87
C MET A 196 27.47 11.79 -9.29
N SER A 197 26.99 12.98 -9.67
CA SER A 197 27.23 13.52 -11.01
C SER A 197 28.70 13.94 -11.22
N PRO A 198 29.25 13.79 -12.44
CA PRO A 198 30.64 14.13 -12.73
C PRO A 198 30.99 15.61 -12.47
N GLN A 199 30.00 16.50 -12.56
CA GLN A 199 30.16 17.94 -12.35
C GLN A 199 30.48 18.28 -10.90
N VAL A 200 29.98 17.49 -9.94
CA VAL A 200 30.21 17.69 -8.50
C VAL A 200 31.57 17.14 -8.04
N ALA A 201 32.14 16.17 -8.76
CA ALA A 201 33.47 15.62 -8.49
C ALA A 201 34.61 16.66 -8.57
N LEU A 202 34.35 17.82 -9.18
CA LEU A 202 35.27 18.95 -9.31
C LEU A 202 35.29 19.91 -8.09
N GLY A 203 34.71 19.50 -6.95
CA GLY A 203 34.81 20.23 -5.68
C GLY A 203 33.59 21.07 -5.30
N ASN A 204 32.47 20.91 -6.01
CA ASN A 204 31.24 21.69 -5.81
C ASN A 204 30.17 20.92 -5.00
N ARG A 205 30.60 20.14 -4.00
CA ARG A 205 29.68 19.37 -3.13
C ARG A 205 28.83 20.29 -2.28
N ARG A 206 27.53 20.00 -2.19
CA ARG A 206 26.62 20.73 -1.30
C ARG A 206 26.44 19.98 0.01
N SER A 207 26.14 20.73 1.05
CA SER A 207 25.65 20.18 2.33
C SER A 207 24.12 20.22 2.34
N TYR A 208 23.50 19.21 2.93
CA TYR A 208 22.04 19.10 3.01
C TYR A 208 21.62 18.98 4.47
N HIS A 209 20.69 19.83 4.90
CA HIS A 209 20.12 19.80 6.24
C HIS A 209 18.62 19.52 6.16
N PHE A 210 18.15 18.49 6.85
CA PHE A 210 16.75 18.11 6.89
C PHE A 210 16.17 18.37 8.28
N THR A 211 15.12 19.16 8.35
CA THR A 211 14.30 19.35 9.56
C THR A 211 12.98 18.61 9.37
N LEU A 212 12.73 17.62 10.22
CA LEU A 212 11.52 16.78 10.15
C LEU A 212 10.56 17.19 11.26
N VAL A 213 9.30 17.45 10.90
CA VAL A 213 8.26 17.87 11.84
C VAL A 213 7.04 16.98 11.66
N ASP A 214 6.61 16.33 12.74
CA ASP A 214 5.36 15.59 12.77
C ASP A 214 4.71 15.73 14.15
N LEU A 215 3.37 15.66 14.17
CA LEU A 215 2.59 15.71 15.40
C LEU A 215 2.68 14.38 16.16
N LYS A 216 2.78 13.25 15.45
CA LYS A 216 2.63 11.91 16.02
C LYS A 216 4.01 11.28 16.31
N PRO A 217 4.35 10.98 17.57
CA PRO A 217 5.60 10.28 17.90
C PRO A 217 5.70 8.90 17.25
N ALA A 218 4.56 8.24 17.00
CA ALA A 218 4.51 6.93 16.35
C ALA A 218 5.03 6.94 14.91
N VAL A 219 4.96 8.08 14.23
CA VAL A 219 5.55 8.25 12.90
C VAL A 219 7.07 8.10 12.99
N PHE A 220 7.71 8.88 13.87
CA PHE A 220 9.16 8.80 14.05
C PHE A 220 9.60 7.43 14.59
N ALA A 221 8.83 6.81 15.47
CA ALA A 221 9.11 5.45 15.95
C ALA A 221 9.21 4.46 14.78
N ARG A 222 8.23 4.46 13.87
CA ARG A 222 8.25 3.58 12.69
C ARG A 222 9.39 3.94 11.74
N ASP A 223 9.53 5.22 11.41
CA ASP A 223 10.51 5.64 10.40
C ASP A 223 11.94 5.34 10.86
N LEU A 224 12.25 5.50 12.15
CA LEU A 224 13.55 5.08 12.71
C LEU A 224 13.80 3.58 12.56
N LEU A 225 12.79 2.72 12.76
CA LEU A 225 12.92 1.28 12.53
C LEU A 225 13.14 0.98 11.04
N ILE A 226 12.42 1.66 10.14
CA ILE A 226 12.63 1.54 8.69
C ILE A 226 14.07 1.93 8.32
N PHE A 227 14.57 3.08 8.78
CA PHE A 227 15.95 3.50 8.53
C PHE A 227 16.96 2.51 9.10
N ARG A 228 16.78 2.04 10.33
CA ARG A 228 17.67 1.06 10.95
C ARG A 228 17.73 -0.25 10.15
N LEU A 229 16.60 -0.79 9.74
CA LEU A 229 16.53 -2.01 8.91
C LEU A 229 17.14 -1.78 7.52
N ARG A 230 16.93 -0.61 6.90
CA ARG A 230 17.54 -0.27 5.61
C ARG A 230 19.06 -0.15 5.70
N PHE A 231 19.59 0.39 6.79
CA PHE A 231 21.04 0.41 7.03
C PHE A 231 21.61 -0.99 7.22
N GLU A 232 20.90 -1.86 7.93
CA GLU A 232 21.28 -3.27 8.04
C GLU A 232 21.31 -3.94 6.67
N LEU A 233 20.23 -3.79 5.90
CA LEU A 233 20.09 -4.36 4.58
C LEU A 233 21.23 -3.92 3.64
N ALA A 234 21.63 -2.65 3.69
CA ALA A 234 22.72 -2.13 2.86
C ALA A 234 24.08 -2.77 3.19
N ILE A 235 24.28 -3.25 4.42
CA ILE A 235 25.48 -3.97 4.85
C ILE A 235 25.33 -5.46 4.51
N THR A 236 24.22 -6.07 4.92
CA THR A 236 23.95 -7.51 4.82
C THR A 236 23.80 -7.98 3.38
N SER A 237 23.19 -7.19 2.49
CA SER A 237 23.00 -7.54 1.06
C SER A 237 24.29 -7.88 0.31
N ARG A 238 25.45 -7.39 0.78
CA ARG A 238 26.76 -7.71 0.20
C ARG A 238 27.38 -9.00 0.74
N GLN A 239 26.91 -9.48 1.89
CA GLN A 239 27.53 -10.55 2.67
C GLN A 239 26.68 -11.81 2.67
N ASP A 240 25.37 -11.67 2.89
CA ASP A 240 24.39 -12.75 3.01
C ASP A 240 23.07 -12.36 2.34
N PRO A 241 22.85 -12.80 1.08
CA PRO A 241 21.61 -12.53 0.36
C PRO A 241 20.36 -13.10 1.02
N ALA A 242 20.46 -14.24 1.73
CA ALA A 242 19.31 -14.86 2.36
C ALA A 242 18.87 -14.06 3.60
N ALA A 243 19.83 -13.64 4.44
CA ALA A 243 19.53 -12.76 5.56
C ALA A 243 19.03 -11.37 5.10
N ALA A 244 19.50 -10.88 3.94
CA ALA A 244 18.99 -9.65 3.34
C ALA A 244 17.50 -9.77 2.94
N GLU A 245 17.11 -10.91 2.35
CA GLU A 245 15.70 -11.19 2.02
C GLU A 245 14.83 -11.19 3.28
N GLU A 246 15.29 -11.77 4.39
CA GLU A 246 14.55 -11.73 5.67
C GLU A 246 14.33 -10.29 6.16
N ILE A 247 15.34 -9.42 6.05
CA ILE A 247 15.22 -7.99 6.41
C ILE A 247 14.22 -7.28 5.51
N GLU A 248 14.21 -7.56 4.20
CA GLU A 248 13.24 -7.00 3.25
C GLU A 248 11.81 -7.43 3.58
N VAL A 249 11.62 -8.69 3.95
CA VAL A 249 10.32 -9.20 4.40
C VAL A 249 9.88 -8.47 5.68
N THR A 250 10.78 -8.27 6.64
CA THR A 250 10.47 -7.53 7.87
C THR A 250 10.10 -6.07 7.59
N LEU A 251 10.79 -5.41 6.66
CA LEU A 251 10.42 -4.07 6.17
C LEU A 251 9.00 -4.05 5.56
N ALA A 252 8.67 -5.05 4.73
CA ALA A 252 7.35 -5.14 4.10
C ALA A 252 6.24 -5.33 5.15
N TYR A 253 6.45 -6.20 6.15
CA TYR A 253 5.49 -6.39 7.24
C TYR A 253 5.35 -5.14 8.12
N LEU A 254 6.46 -4.47 8.46
CA LEU A 254 6.44 -3.23 9.23
C LEU A 254 5.66 -2.12 8.50
N PHE A 255 5.76 -2.06 7.18
CA PHE A 255 5.08 -1.04 6.38
C PHE A 255 3.61 -1.35 6.13
N ALA A 256 3.26 -2.59 5.79
CA ALA A 256 1.98 -2.93 5.18
C ALA A 256 1.05 -3.80 6.02
N ALA A 257 1.50 -4.39 7.13
CA ALA A 257 0.77 -5.45 7.80
C ALA A 257 0.51 -5.16 9.29
N GLN A 258 -0.71 -5.47 9.74
CA GLN A 258 -1.10 -5.39 11.16
C GLN A 258 -0.73 -6.67 11.92
N VAL A 259 -0.48 -7.77 11.21
CA VAL A 259 -0.12 -9.07 11.77
C VAL A 259 1.08 -9.61 10.99
N MET A 260 2.08 -10.11 11.70
CA MET A 260 3.31 -10.64 11.11
C MET A 260 3.69 -12.00 11.70
N PRO A 261 4.41 -12.85 10.94
CA PRO A 261 4.96 -14.11 11.45
C PRO A 261 5.84 -13.89 12.69
N LYS A 262 5.92 -14.91 13.55
CA LYS A 262 6.71 -14.83 14.79
C LYS A 262 8.18 -14.51 14.55
N TRP A 263 8.79 -15.06 13.50
CA TRP A 263 10.19 -14.79 13.18
C TRP A 263 10.41 -13.33 12.75
N VAL A 264 9.49 -12.76 11.95
CA VAL A 264 9.48 -11.33 11.57
C VAL A 264 9.35 -10.46 12.81
N SER A 265 8.42 -10.81 13.71
CA SER A 265 8.24 -10.11 14.98
C SER A 265 9.52 -10.15 15.81
N ASN A 266 10.20 -11.29 15.91
CA ASN A 266 11.46 -11.38 16.66
C ASN A 266 12.56 -10.49 16.07
N GLN A 267 12.69 -10.44 14.74
CA GLN A 267 13.65 -9.55 14.08
C GLN A 267 13.31 -8.08 14.32
N LEU A 268 12.02 -7.72 14.26
CA LEU A 268 11.54 -6.38 14.58
C LEU A 268 11.82 -6.01 16.05
N GLN A 269 11.63 -6.93 17.00
CA GLN A 269 11.95 -6.70 18.42
C GLN A 269 13.44 -6.46 18.66
N ALA A 270 14.31 -7.17 17.94
CA ALA A 270 15.75 -6.92 17.97
C ALA A 270 16.07 -5.52 17.43
N CYS A 271 15.42 -5.10 16.34
CA CYS A 271 15.55 -3.76 15.78
C CYS A 271 15.09 -2.68 16.79
N ILE A 272 13.92 -2.86 17.42
CA ILE A 272 13.39 -1.95 18.45
C ILE A 272 14.37 -1.79 19.61
N SER A 273 14.97 -2.89 20.07
CA SER A 273 15.94 -2.86 21.17
C SER A 273 17.14 -1.96 20.84
N VAL A 274 17.70 -2.07 19.63
CA VAL A 274 18.82 -1.22 19.18
C VAL A 274 18.42 0.25 19.10
N VAL A 275 17.25 0.56 18.53
CA VAL A 275 16.78 1.95 18.43
C VAL A 275 16.50 2.54 19.82
N LEU A 276 15.99 1.74 20.76
CA LEU A 276 15.78 2.15 22.15
C LEU A 276 17.09 2.48 22.87
N GLU A 277 18.15 1.69 22.65
CA GLU A 277 19.48 1.98 23.20
C GLU A 277 20.01 3.33 22.72
N ASP A 278 19.90 3.61 21.42
CA ASP A 278 20.31 4.90 20.84
C ASP A 278 19.48 6.07 21.37
N LEU A 279 18.16 5.90 21.48
CA LEU A 279 17.27 6.97 21.96
C LEU A 279 17.51 7.32 23.43
N ARG A 280 17.82 6.32 24.27
CA ARG A 280 18.05 6.49 25.72
C ARG A 280 19.36 7.20 26.05
N ASP A 281 20.35 7.13 25.16
CA ASP A 281 21.60 7.86 25.31
C ASP A 281 21.47 9.27 24.69
N SER A 282 21.23 10.26 25.54
CA SER A 282 21.05 11.66 25.13
C SER A 282 22.30 12.27 24.49
N THR A 283 23.47 11.63 24.63
CA THR A 283 24.72 12.09 24.01
C THR A 283 24.91 11.58 22.57
N ARG A 284 24.15 10.54 22.16
CA ARG A 284 24.28 9.92 20.84
C ARG A 284 23.46 10.62 19.78
N ILE A 285 23.99 10.67 18.57
CA ILE A 285 23.18 10.90 17.36
C ILE A 285 22.50 9.57 17.02
N VAL A 286 21.17 9.56 16.97
CA VAL A 286 20.37 8.35 16.76
C VAL A 286 20.63 7.80 15.36
N LEU A 287 20.99 6.51 15.25
CA LEU A 287 21.44 5.88 14.01
C LEU A 287 22.62 6.59 13.32
N GLY A 288 23.38 7.41 14.06
CA GLY A 288 24.51 8.18 13.54
C GLY A 288 24.15 9.36 12.64
N ILE A 289 22.88 9.58 12.31
CA ILE A 289 22.45 10.65 11.38
C ILE A 289 21.29 11.52 11.88
N PHE A 290 20.53 11.08 12.90
CA PHE A 290 19.38 11.83 13.40
C PHE A 290 19.68 12.51 14.73
N TYR A 291 19.72 13.84 14.71
CA TYR A 291 19.59 14.62 15.93
C TYR A 291 18.12 14.70 16.34
N ILE A 292 17.81 14.20 17.54
CA ILE A 292 16.45 14.21 18.10
C ILE A 292 16.49 14.90 19.47
N PRO A 293 15.71 15.98 19.69
CA PRO A 293 15.63 16.64 20.98
C PRO A 293 15.10 15.73 22.09
N GLU A 294 15.56 15.93 23.33
CA GLU A 294 15.20 15.09 24.49
C GLU A 294 13.67 14.90 24.68
N PRO A 295 12.83 15.94 24.61
CA PRO A 295 11.38 15.75 24.76
C PRO A 295 10.75 14.94 23.63
N ALA A 296 11.36 14.91 22.44
CA ALA A 296 10.91 14.04 21.35
C ALA A 296 11.36 12.59 21.57
N ARG A 297 12.59 12.37 22.06
CA ARG A 297 13.10 11.03 22.40
C ARG A 297 12.19 10.31 23.39
N GLU A 298 11.83 10.95 24.49
CA GLU A 298 10.97 10.35 25.51
C GLU A 298 9.62 9.89 24.93
N ARG A 299 9.02 10.71 24.05
CA ARG A 299 7.75 10.39 23.41
C ARG A 299 7.88 9.22 22.43
N ILE A 300 8.97 9.15 21.67
CA ILE A 300 9.26 8.03 20.76
C ILE A 300 9.53 6.74 21.55
N ILE A 301 10.33 6.81 22.62
CA ILE A 301 10.61 5.67 23.52
C ILE A 301 9.31 5.08 24.07
N ARG A 302 8.38 5.94 24.55
CA ARG A 302 7.08 5.48 25.05
C ARG A 302 6.29 4.71 24.00
N VAL A 303 6.35 5.11 22.72
CA VAL A 303 5.69 4.36 21.64
C VAL A 303 6.38 3.03 21.38
N LEU A 304 7.71 3.01 21.26
CA LEU A 304 8.45 1.79 20.99
C LEU A 304 8.27 0.74 22.09
N LEU A 305 8.20 1.14 23.37
CA LEU A 305 7.89 0.25 24.49
C LEU A 305 6.47 -0.32 24.48
N GLN A 306 5.55 0.25 23.69
CA GLN A 306 4.22 -0.33 23.49
C GLN A 306 4.22 -1.38 22.38
N TRP A 307 5.25 -1.40 21.54
CA TRP A 307 5.41 -2.35 20.44
C TRP A 307 6.21 -3.59 20.85
N THR A 308 6.78 -3.60 22.06
CA THR A 308 7.47 -4.75 22.69
C THR A 308 6.50 -5.61 23.49
#